data_AF-A0A7W9WD05-F1
#
_entry.id   AF-A0A7W9WD05-F1
#
_cell.length_a   1.000
_cell.length_b   1.000
_cell.length_c   1.000
_cell.angle_alpha   90.00
_cell.angle_beta   90.00
_cell.angle_gamma   90.00
#
_symmetry.space_group_name_H-M   'P 1'
#
loop_
_entity.id
_entity.type
_entity.pdbx_description
1 polymer ?
#
loop_
_entity_poly.entity_id
_entity_poly.type
_entity_poly.pdbx_seq_one_letter_code
_entity_poly.pdbx_strand_id
1 'polypeptide(L)' 'MHFEAPPASMPVSDQQAWAKRLLQAEYISGISQEGAPLVTAATMRLLRRFVMGEFTLPEFMVLQNQRLRGW' A
#
# COMPACT_ATOMS: atom_id res chain seq x y z
N MET A 1 -6.50 -9.64 -7.23
CA MET A 1 -6.52 -8.58 -6.21
C MET A 1 -5.11 -8.43 -5.67
N HIS A 2 -4.49 -7.24 -5.75
CA HIS A 2 -3.07 -7.03 -5.40
C HIS A 2 -2.83 -6.74 -3.91
N PHE A 3 -3.91 -6.44 -3.19
CA PHE A 3 -3.96 -6.14 -1.76
C PHE A 3 -4.90 -7.14 -1.07
N GLU A 4 -4.56 -7.49 0.17
CA GLU A 4 -5.36 -8.40 0.99
C GLU A 4 -6.50 -7.65 1.66
N ALA A 5 -7.65 -8.33 1.82
CA ALA A 5 -8.76 -7.82 2.61
C ALA A 5 -8.34 -7.69 4.08
N PRO A 6 -8.92 -6.73 4.84
CA PRO A 6 -8.61 -6.63 6.25
C PRO A 6 -9.15 -7.86 6.99
N PRO A 7 -8.54 -8.26 8.11
CA PRO A 7 -9.09 -9.30 8.97
C PRO A 7 -10.53 -8.98 9.37
N ALA A 8 -11.42 -9.98 9.36
CA ALA A 8 -12.82 -9.81 9.74
C ALA A 8 -12.99 -9.30 11.19
N SER A 9 -11.99 -9.52 12.04
CA SER A 9 -11.94 -9.04 13.43
C SER A 9 -11.50 -7.56 13.56
N MET A 10 -11.15 -6.89 12.46
CA MET A 10 -10.72 -5.50 12.49
C MET A 10 -11.87 -4.58 12.91
N PRO A 11 -11.68 -3.67 13.90
CA PRO A 11 -12.70 -2.70 14.30
C PRO A 11 -13.18 -1.83 13.13
N VAL A 12 -14.45 -1.39 13.16
CA VAL A 12 -15.04 -0.58 12.06
C VAL A 12 -14.28 0.71 11.78
N SER A 13 -13.76 1.39 12.82
CA SER A 13 -12.90 2.57 12.67
C SER A 13 -11.64 2.26 11.85
N ASP A 14 -11.06 1.09 12.08
CA ASP A 14 -9.83 0.64 11.45
C ASP A 14 -10.10 0.13 10.03
N GLN A 15 -11.29 -0.43 9.78
CA GLN A 15 -11.75 -0.79 8.43
C GLN A 15 -11.89 0.46 7.54
N GLN A 16 -12.41 1.57 8.06
CA GLN A 16 -12.47 2.83 7.32
C GLN A 16 -11.07 3.38 7.03
N ALA A 17 -10.15 3.28 8.00
CA ALA A 17 -8.76 3.68 7.79
C ALA A 17 -8.06 2.78 6.74
N TRP A 18 -8.26 1.47 6.82
CA TRP A 18 -7.78 0.50 5.84
C TRP A 18 -8.31 0.81 4.43
N ALA A 19 -9.61 1.07 4.29
CA ALA A 19 -10.21 1.39 3.00
C ALA A 19 -9.63 2.68 2.38
N LYS A 20 -9.38 3.71 3.20
CA LYS A 20 -8.69 4.93 2.75
C LYS A 20 -7.26 4.64 2.26
N ARG A 21 -6.51 3.82 3.01
CA ARG A 21 -5.14 3.43 2.61
C ARG A 21 -5.15 2.56 1.36
N LEU A 22 -6.13 1.68 1.19
CA LEU A 22 -6.30 0.87 -0.01
C LEU A 22 -6.45 1.76 -1.26
N LEU A 23 -7.37 2.73 -1.22
CA LEU A 23 -7.58 3.66 -2.34
C LEU A 23 -6.31 4.44 -2.70
N GLN A 24 -5.55 4.87 -1.69
CA GLN A 24 -4.26 5.53 -1.89
C GLN A 24 -3.24 4.57 -2.51
N ALA A 25 -3.18 3.32 -2.04
CA ALA A 25 -2.25 2.33 -2.56
C ALA A 25 -2.56 1.93 -4.01
N GLU A 26 -3.84 1.83 -4.37
CA GLU A 26 -4.27 1.59 -5.76
C GLU A 26 -3.90 2.75 -6.68
N TYR A 27 -4.11 3.98 -6.21
CA TYR A 27 -3.70 5.18 -6.94
C TYR A 27 -2.17 5.21 -7.15
N ILE A 28 -1.38 4.91 -6.12
CA ILE A 28 0.09 4.90 -6.21
C ILE A 28 0.60 3.75 -7.06
N SER A 29 0.04 2.54 -6.92
CA SER A 29 0.51 1.38 -7.68
C SER A 29 0.31 1.57 -9.18
N GLY A 30 -0.78 2.25 -9.55
CA GLY A 30 -1.29 2.26 -10.92
C GLY A 30 -1.58 0.85 -11.42
N ILE A 31 -2.35 0.73 -12.49
CA ILE A 31 -2.59 -0.56 -13.15
C ILE A 31 -2.40 -0.34 -14.64
N SER A 32 -1.57 -1.17 -15.28
CA SER A 32 -1.41 -1.18 -16.73
C SER A 32 -2.68 -1.68 -17.41
N GLN A 33 -2.80 -1.47 -18.72
CA GLN A 33 -3.92 -2.03 -19.50
C GLN A 33 -4.02 -3.57 -19.41
N GLU A 34 -2.91 -4.23 -19.06
CA GLU A 34 -2.81 -5.68 -18.87
C GLU A 34 -3.15 -6.14 -17.44
N GLY A 35 -3.52 -5.22 -16.55
CA GLY A 35 -3.88 -5.54 -15.15
C GLY A 35 -2.70 -5.69 -14.19
N ALA A 36 -1.48 -5.39 -14.64
CA ALA A 36 -0.27 -5.46 -13.82
C ALA A 36 0.00 -4.13 -13.10
N PRO A 37 0.53 -4.13 -11.86
CA PRO A 37 0.96 -2.91 -11.19
C PRO A 37 2.06 -2.22 -11.98
N LEU A 38 2.00 -0.89 -12.09
CA LEU A 38 3.03 -0.09 -12.78
C LEU A 38 4.28 0.15 -11.93
N VAL A 39 4.27 -0.31 -10.68
CA VAL A 39 5.36 -0.16 -9.72
C VAL A 39 6.11 -1.47 -9.51
N THR A 40 7.38 -1.37 -9.09
CA THR A 40 8.22 -2.55 -8.81
C THR A 40 7.61 -3.45 -7.73
N ALA A 41 7.96 -4.74 -7.75
CA ALA A 41 7.56 -5.70 -6.71
C ALA A 41 7.98 -5.25 -5.30
N ALA A 42 9.10 -4.52 -5.15
CA ALA A 42 9.52 -3.97 -3.89
C ALA A 42 8.60 -2.84 -3.40
N THR A 43 8.18 -1.95 -4.29
CA THR A 43 7.16 -0.93 -3.99
C THR A 43 5.83 -1.59 -3.61
N MET A 44 5.40 -2.64 -4.33
CA MET A 44 4.18 -3.37 -4.00
C MET A 44 4.22 -3.99 -2.60
N ARG A 45 5.37 -4.54 -2.18
CA ARG A 45 5.53 -5.04 -0.81
C ARG A 45 5.35 -3.93 0.23
N LEU A 46 5.93 -2.74 0.01
CA LEU A 46 5.73 -1.61 0.91
C LEU A 46 4.27 -1.13 0.93
N LEU A 47 3.61 -1.07 -0.23
CA LEU A 47 2.21 -0.67 -0.31
C LEU A 47 1.28 -1.63 0.44
N ARG A 48 1.54 -2.94 0.42
CA ARG A 48 0.75 -3.91 1.21
C ARG A 48 0.84 -3.64 2.71
N ARG A 49 2.06 -3.39 3.22
CA ARG A 49 2.31 -3.07 4.63
C ARG A 49 1.67 -1.74 5.04
N PHE A 50 1.74 -0.73 4.15
CA PHE A 50 1.02 0.53 4.31
C PHE A 50 -0.50 0.33 4.44
N VAL A 51 -1.11 -0.45 3.55
CA VAL A 51 -2.56 -0.74 3.57
C VAL A 51 -2.96 -1.38 4.90
N MET A 52 -2.17 -2.32 5.38
CA MET A 52 -2.36 -2.97 6.69
C MET A 52 -2.14 -2.05 7.89
N GLY A 53 -1.63 -0.83 7.67
CA GLY A 53 -1.43 0.17 8.71
C GLY A 53 -0.16 -0.02 9.52
N GLU A 54 0.84 -0.75 8.99
CA GLU A 54 2.15 -0.87 9.65
C GLU A 54 2.88 0.48 9.71
N PHE A 55 2.54 1.41 8.82
CA PHE A 55 3.07 2.76 8.79
C PHE A 55 2.11 3.71 8.07
N THR A 56 2.34 5.00 8.27
CA THR A 56 1.61 6.12 7.66
C THR A 56 2.11 6.43 6.25
N LEU A 57 1.38 7.28 5.53
CA LEU A 57 1.79 7.70 4.18
C LEU A 57 3.13 8.48 4.17
N PRO A 58 3.40 9.41 5.10
CA PRO A 58 4.73 10.03 5.20
C PRO A 58 5.85 9.02 5.43
N GLU A 59 5.65 8.03 6.30
CA GLU A 59 6.64 6.98 6.55
C GLU A 59 6.85 6.08 5.32
N PHE A 60 5.78 5.73 4.60
CA PHE A 60 5.87 5.06 3.30
C PHE A 60 6.75 5.85 2.33
N MET A 61 6.54 7.16 2.22
CA MET A 61 7.32 8.02 1.33
C MET A 61 8.80 8.05 1.73
N VAL A 62 9.11 8.09 3.02
CA VAL A 62 10.49 8.03 3.52
C VAL A 62 11.13 6.70 3.16
N LEU A 63 10.47 5.58 3.47
CA LEU A 63 10.98 4.23 3.17
C LEU A 63 11.19 4.01 1.66
N GLN A 64 10.26 4.50 0.84
CA GLN A 64 10.38 4.41 -0.61
C GLN A 64 11.55 5.24 -1.12
N ASN A 65 11.76 6.45 -0.60
CA ASN A 65 12.91 7.28 -0.97
C ASN A 65 14.23 6.67 -0.54
N GLN A 66 14.32 6.11 0.67
CA GLN A 66 15.51 5.39 1.14
C GLN A 66 15.84 4.21 0.23
N ARG A 67 14.83 3.40 -0.11
CA ARG A 67 14.98 2.26 -1.01
C ARG A 67 15.50 2.68 -2.39
N LEU A 68 14.97 3.77 -2.96
CA LEU A 68 15.42 4.27 -4.26
C LEU A 68 16.85 4.83 -4.22
N ARG A 69 17.33 5.26 -3.05
CA ARG A 69 18.71 5.71 -2.84
C ARG A 69 19.68 4.57 -2.55
N GLY A 70 19.21 3.34 -2.37
CA GLY A 70 20.04 2.15 -2.14
C GLY A 70 20.62 2.03 -0.72
N TRP A 71 19.94 2.60 0.28
CA TRP A 71 20.31 2.51 1.70
C TRP A 71 19.56 1.38 2.41
#